data_AF-A0A0F7LZR5-F1
#
_entry.id   AF-A0A0F7LZR5-F1
#
_cell.length_a   1.000
_cell.length_b   1.000
_cell.length_c   1.000
_cell.angle_alpha   90.00
_cell.angle_beta   90.00
_cell.angle_gamma   90.00
#
_symmetry.space_group_name_H-M   'P 1'
#
loop_
_entity.id
_entity.type
_entity.pdbx_description
1 polymer ?
#
loop_
_entity_poly.entity_id
_entity_poly.type
_entity_poly.pdbx_seq_one_letter_code
_entity_poly.pdbx_strand_id
1 'polypeptide(L)'
;MNASWEPWHKQLDEPTLYGLQFAADQLSRSSGKTALPGKDIESLQSELEQLLDNVIGSDIPQGLKALFLRNLESIRHSVLVYRIKGIDGLEEELERAVGFLVLNRQDIPAEGDPSESRKYWEKFFSLVDRINQLVALGRGVKELSGPAMHAISHILGK
;
A
#
# COMPACT_ATOMS: atom_id res chain seq x y z
N MET A 1 31.97 9.79 -34.43
CA MET A 1 30.94 9.54 -35.46
C MET A 1 29.84 10.59 -35.27
N ASN A 2 29.81 11.62 -36.11
CA ASN A 2 28.71 12.60 -36.12
C ASN A 2 27.65 12.06 -37.08
N ALA A 3 26.69 11.28 -36.57
CA ALA A 3 25.53 10.92 -37.36
C ALA A 3 24.73 12.22 -37.61
N SER A 4 24.55 12.61 -38.88
CA SER A 4 23.70 13.75 -39.22
C SER A 4 22.26 13.45 -38.78
N TRP A 5 21.62 14.43 -38.14
CA TRP A 5 20.23 14.40 -37.70
C TRP A 5 19.23 14.48 -38.87
N GLU A 6 19.68 14.99 -40.02
CA GLU A 6 18.84 15.31 -41.18
C GLU A 6 18.05 14.13 -41.78
N PRO A 7 18.58 12.88 -41.85
CA PRO A 7 17.82 11.74 -42.37
C PRO A 7 16.67 11.33 -41.44
N TRP A 8 16.85 11.50 -40.13
CA TRP A 8 15.88 11.13 -39.10
C TRP A 8 14.74 12.15 -39.00
N HIS A 9 15.04 13.44 -39.19
CA HIS A 9 14.05 14.50 -39.22
C HIS A 9 13.00 14.30 -40.33
N LYS A 10 13.38 13.71 -41.46
CA LYS A 10 12.43 13.42 -42.57
C LYS A 10 11.49 12.25 -42.29
N GLN A 11 11.77 11.43 -41.27
CA GLN A 11 10.94 10.29 -40.87
C GLN A 11 9.98 10.64 -39.72
N LEU A 12 10.17 11.79 -39.07
CA LEU A 12 9.30 12.33 -38.03
C LEU A 12 8.31 13.30 -38.67
N ASP A 13 7.28 12.75 -39.30
CA ASP A 13 6.16 13.55 -39.79
C ASP A 13 5.25 14.02 -38.63
N GLU A 14 4.41 15.01 -38.92
CA GLU A 14 3.51 15.61 -37.94
C GLU A 14 2.62 14.58 -37.23
N PRO A 15 2.02 13.59 -37.93
CA PRO A 15 1.28 12.50 -37.28
C PRO A 15 2.14 11.66 -36.32
N THR A 16 3.39 11.36 -36.67
CA THR A 16 4.31 10.63 -35.79
C THR A 16 4.65 11.43 -34.54
N LEU A 17 4.87 12.73 -34.66
CA LEU A 17 5.12 13.63 -33.53
C LEU A 17 3.88 13.74 -32.61
N TYR A 18 2.68 13.83 -33.18
CA TYR A 18 1.44 13.77 -32.40
C TYR A 18 1.26 12.43 -31.70
N GLY A 19 1.54 11.31 -32.37
CA GLY A 19 1.51 9.98 -31.77
C GLY A 19 2.48 9.84 -30.60
N LEU A 20 3.70 10.38 -30.75
CA LEU A 20 4.69 10.46 -29.68
C LEU A 20 4.23 11.36 -28.53
N GLN A 21 3.60 12.50 -28.83
CA GLN A 21 3.04 13.39 -27.81
C GLN A 21 1.90 12.71 -27.04
N PHE A 22 0.98 12.02 -27.72
CA PHE A 22 -0.07 11.25 -27.05
C PHE A 22 0.50 10.10 -26.22
N ALA A 23 1.50 9.38 -26.74
CA ALA A 23 2.16 8.32 -26.00
C ALA A 23 2.93 8.85 -24.79
N ALA A 24 3.61 9.99 -24.92
CA ALA A 24 4.31 10.67 -23.83
C ALA A 24 3.32 11.23 -22.79
N ASP A 25 2.20 11.80 -23.22
CA ASP A 25 1.13 12.28 -22.35
C ASP A 25 0.46 11.12 -21.62
N GLN A 26 0.18 10.02 -22.31
CA GLN A 26 -0.39 8.81 -21.73
C GLN A 26 0.59 8.16 -20.75
N LEU A 27 1.87 8.07 -21.14
CA LEU A 27 2.93 7.57 -20.29
C LEU A 27 3.05 8.46 -19.06
N SER A 28 3.12 9.78 -19.21
CA SER A 28 3.19 10.75 -18.12
C SER A 28 2.00 10.65 -17.16
N ARG A 29 0.78 10.48 -17.68
CA ARG A 29 -0.43 10.24 -16.88
C ARG A 29 -0.39 8.89 -16.16
N SER A 30 0.13 7.86 -16.80
CA SER A 30 0.28 6.51 -16.20
C SER A 30 1.48 6.38 -15.25
N SER A 31 2.51 7.22 -15.45
CA SER A 31 3.76 7.27 -14.69
C SER A 31 3.69 8.21 -13.49
N GLY A 32 2.52 8.80 -13.21
CA GLY A 32 2.25 9.52 -11.95
C GLY A 32 2.38 8.63 -10.71
N LYS A 33 2.57 7.32 -10.91
CA LYS A 33 2.92 6.34 -9.87
C LYS A 33 4.43 6.34 -9.68
N THR A 34 4.90 6.96 -8.62
CA THR A 34 6.28 6.83 -8.17
C THR A 34 6.50 5.40 -7.68
N ALA A 35 7.44 4.69 -8.29
CA ALA A 35 7.89 3.41 -7.76
C ALA A 35 8.40 3.64 -6.33
N LEU A 36 7.92 2.84 -5.39
CA LEU A 36 8.38 2.90 -4.02
C LEU A 36 9.86 2.49 -3.97
N PRO A 37 10.68 3.14 -3.12
CA PRO A 37 12.04 2.69 -2.89
C PRO A 37 12.07 1.21 -2.47
N GLY A 38 12.95 0.41 -3.07
CA GLY A 38 13.03 -1.03 -2.77
C GLY A 38 13.20 -1.33 -1.27
N LYS A 39 13.96 -0.49 -0.56
CA LYS A 39 14.12 -0.56 0.90
C LYS A 39 12.80 -0.50 1.68
N ASP A 40 11.80 0.25 1.20
CA ASP A 40 10.55 0.45 1.90
C ASP A 40 9.64 -0.78 1.73
N ILE A 41 9.70 -1.41 0.55
CA ILE A 41 9.06 -2.70 0.26
C ILE A 41 9.71 -3.83 1.09
N GLU A 42 11.03 -3.88 1.14
CA GLU A 42 11.78 -4.86 1.94
C GLU A 42 11.49 -4.70 3.45
N SER A 43 11.43 -3.45 3.95
CA SER A 43 11.04 -3.15 5.33
C SER A 43 9.62 -3.64 5.62
N LEU A 44 8.66 -3.35 4.73
CA LEU A 44 7.28 -3.79 4.90
C LEU A 44 7.16 -5.31 4.89
N GLN A 45 7.91 -5.99 4.02
CA GLN A 45 7.95 -7.45 3.97
C GLN A 45 8.48 -8.04 5.30
N SER A 46 9.56 -7.48 5.84
CA SER A 46 10.13 -7.91 7.12
C SER A 46 9.17 -7.67 8.29
N GLU A 47 8.50 -6.51 8.33
CA GLU A 47 7.49 -6.17 9.34
C GLU A 47 6.29 -7.15 9.30
N LEU A 48 5.85 -7.52 8.10
CA LEU A 48 4.78 -8.51 7.89
C LEU A 48 5.16 -9.90 8.40
N GLU A 49 6.36 -10.36 8.05
CA GLU A 49 6.85 -11.68 8.45
C GLU A 49 7.00 -11.78 9.97
N GLN A 50 7.58 -10.74 10.59
CA GLN A 50 7.66 -10.65 12.05
C GLN A 50 6.27 -10.63 12.70
N LEU A 51 5.30 -9.89 12.15
CA LEU A 51 3.96 -9.85 12.71
C LEU A 51 3.22 -11.18 12.55
N LEU A 52 3.38 -11.87 11.42
CA LEU A 52 2.87 -13.22 11.19
C LEU A 52 3.40 -14.20 12.24
N ASP A 53 4.72 -14.26 12.42
CA ASP A 53 5.37 -15.14 13.39
C ASP A 53 4.90 -14.85 14.82
N ASN A 54 4.81 -13.56 15.17
CA ASN A 54 4.29 -13.13 16.46
C ASN A 54 2.84 -13.58 16.68
N VAL A 55 1.96 -13.42 15.69
CA VAL A 55 0.56 -13.84 15.78
C VAL A 55 0.46 -15.37 15.95
N ILE A 56 1.23 -16.13 15.18
CA ILE A 56 1.26 -17.60 15.26
C ILE A 56 1.67 -18.04 16.67
N GLY A 57 2.76 -17.47 17.19
CA GLY A 57 3.33 -17.79 18.50
C GLY A 57 2.62 -17.18 19.71
N SER A 58 1.64 -16.30 19.52
CA SER A 58 0.95 -15.60 20.60
C SER A 58 -0.05 -16.48 21.37
N ASP A 59 -0.56 -15.99 22.50
CA ASP A 59 -1.65 -16.63 23.25
C ASP A 59 -3.04 -16.02 22.97
N ILE A 60 -3.18 -15.24 21.89
CA ILE A 60 -4.49 -14.64 21.55
C ILE A 60 -5.49 -15.71 21.09
N PRO A 61 -6.81 -15.46 21.21
CA PRO A 61 -7.84 -16.43 20.82
C PRO A 61 -7.65 -16.97 19.41
N GLN A 62 -7.86 -18.28 19.21
CA GLN A 62 -7.61 -18.94 17.92
C GLN A 62 -8.39 -18.32 16.75
N GLY A 63 -9.63 -17.88 16.99
CA GLY A 63 -10.42 -17.15 16.00
C GLY A 63 -9.75 -15.84 15.59
N LEU A 64 -9.23 -15.08 16.56
CA LEU A 64 -8.51 -13.83 16.32
C LEU A 64 -7.18 -14.06 15.58
N LYS A 65 -6.44 -15.12 15.93
CA LYS A 65 -5.25 -15.53 15.16
C LYS A 65 -5.61 -15.76 13.69
N ALA A 66 -6.62 -16.58 13.41
CA ALA A 66 -7.03 -16.87 12.04
C ALA A 66 -7.45 -15.60 11.28
N LEU A 67 -8.15 -14.67 11.94
CA LEU A 67 -8.50 -13.39 11.35
C LEU A 67 -7.27 -12.54 10.99
N PHE A 68 -6.30 -12.41 11.90
CA PHE A 68 -5.07 -11.67 11.59
C PHE A 68 -4.27 -12.35 10.48
N LEU A 69 -4.03 -13.66 10.58
CA LEU A 69 -3.26 -14.40 9.56
C LEU A 69 -3.84 -14.24 8.17
N ARG A 70 -5.17 -14.31 8.02
CA ARG A 70 -5.83 -14.08 6.72
C ARG A 70 -5.50 -12.71 6.14
N ASN A 71 -5.60 -11.65 6.94
CA ASN A 71 -5.35 -10.30 6.47
C ASN A 71 -3.85 -10.05 6.19
N LEU A 72 -2.98 -10.52 7.09
CA LEU A 72 -1.53 -10.39 6.94
C LEU A 72 -1.02 -11.13 5.70
N GLU A 73 -1.53 -12.33 5.41
CA GLU A 73 -1.18 -13.08 4.20
C GLU A 73 -1.66 -12.39 2.92
N SER A 74 -2.85 -11.78 2.95
CA SER A 74 -3.38 -10.99 1.82
C SER A 74 -2.46 -9.81 1.50
N ILE A 75 -2.04 -9.08 2.54
CA ILE A 75 -1.08 -7.98 2.41
C ILE A 75 0.27 -8.49 1.91
N ARG A 76 0.80 -9.57 2.50
CA ARG A 76 2.08 -10.19 2.10
C ARG A 76 2.07 -10.60 0.62
N HIS A 77 0.97 -11.18 0.16
CA HIS A 77 0.80 -11.53 -1.25
C HIS A 77 0.85 -10.28 -2.14
N SER A 78 0.18 -9.19 -1.75
CA SER A 78 0.20 -7.95 -2.52
C SER A 78 1.59 -7.32 -2.58
N VAL A 79 2.34 -7.32 -1.48
CA VAL A 79 3.75 -6.91 -1.44
C VAL A 79 4.59 -7.76 -2.40
N LEU A 80 4.39 -9.09 -2.42
CA LEU A 80 5.11 -10.00 -3.33
C LEU A 80 4.83 -9.67 -4.80
N VAL A 81 3.58 -9.37 -5.16
CA VAL A 81 3.20 -9.06 -6.55
C VAL A 81 3.29 -7.56 -6.88
N TYR A 82 3.85 -6.73 -5.99
CA TYR A 82 4.00 -5.28 -6.19
C TYR A 82 4.72 -4.94 -7.50
N ARG A 83 5.75 -5.71 -7.89
CA ARG A 83 6.47 -5.51 -9.15
C ARG A 83 5.61 -5.72 -10.40
N ILE A 84 4.45 -6.37 -10.25
CA ILE A 84 3.49 -6.65 -11.33
C ILE A 84 2.32 -5.67 -11.25
N LYS A 85 1.70 -5.53 -10.07
CA LYS A 85 0.49 -4.70 -9.86
C LYS A 85 0.78 -3.24 -9.56
N GLY A 86 2.02 -2.89 -9.24
CA GLY A 86 2.39 -1.56 -8.77
C GLY A 86 1.65 -1.17 -7.49
N ILE A 87 1.48 0.13 -7.31
CA ILE A 87 0.85 0.71 -6.10
C ILE A 87 -0.62 0.31 -5.95
N ASP A 88 -1.31 0.02 -7.04
CA ASP A 88 -2.74 -0.33 -7.03
C ASP A 88 -3.00 -1.59 -6.22
N GLY A 89 -2.12 -2.59 -6.31
CA GLY A 89 -2.25 -3.82 -5.54
C GLY A 89 -2.18 -3.58 -4.03
N LEU A 90 -1.29 -2.68 -3.58
CA LEU A 90 -1.16 -2.33 -2.16
C LEU A 90 -2.35 -1.52 -1.67
N GLU A 91 -2.91 -0.67 -2.52
CA GLU A 91 -4.12 0.10 -2.21
C GLU A 91 -5.36 -0.78 -2.08
N GLU A 92 -5.55 -1.74 -2.98
CA GLU A 92 -6.65 -2.71 -2.86
C GLU A 92 -6.58 -3.48 -1.52
N GLU A 93 -5.37 -3.84 -1.06
CA GLU A 93 -5.20 -4.47 0.25
C GLU A 93 -5.41 -3.49 1.42
N LEU A 94 -5.02 -2.23 1.27
CA LEU A 94 -5.30 -1.19 2.25
C LEU A 94 -6.81 -1.03 2.46
N GLU A 95 -7.57 -0.92 1.37
CA GLU A 95 -9.03 -0.82 1.40
C GLU A 95 -9.65 -2.06 2.08
N ARG A 96 -9.17 -3.26 1.73
CA ARG A 96 -9.59 -4.51 2.39
C ARG A 96 -9.27 -4.51 3.89
N ALA A 97 -8.08 -4.08 4.28
CA ALA A 97 -7.66 -4.03 5.67
C ALA A 97 -8.45 -3.00 6.50
N VAL A 98 -8.73 -1.83 5.93
CA VAL A 98 -9.63 -0.83 6.54
C VAL A 98 -11.05 -1.39 6.66
N GLY A 99 -11.57 -2.05 5.62
CA GLY A 99 -12.86 -2.73 5.67
C GLY A 99 -12.91 -3.79 6.77
N PHE A 100 -11.84 -4.56 6.94
CA PHE A 100 -11.69 -5.52 8.03
C PHE A 100 -11.76 -4.85 9.41
N LEU A 101 -11.07 -3.72 9.61
CA LEU A 101 -11.12 -2.95 10.86
C LEU A 101 -12.55 -2.47 11.17
N VAL A 102 -13.24 -1.93 10.17
CA VAL A 102 -14.62 -1.45 10.30
C VAL A 102 -15.58 -2.59 10.67
N LEU A 103 -15.46 -3.74 10.01
CA LEU A 103 -16.33 -4.89 10.23
C LEU A 103 -16.14 -5.55 11.60
N ASN A 104 -14.91 -5.49 12.14
CA ASN A 104 -14.56 -6.15 13.41
C ASN A 104 -14.45 -5.14 14.56
N ARG A 105 -14.92 -3.90 14.40
CA ARG A 105 -14.78 -2.82 15.40
C ARG A 105 -15.22 -3.21 16.81
N GLN A 106 -16.20 -4.09 16.92
CA GLN A 106 -16.77 -4.57 18.19
C GLN A 106 -15.87 -5.58 18.91
N ASP A 107 -14.96 -6.23 18.16
CA ASP A 107 -13.99 -7.20 18.66
C ASP A 107 -12.64 -6.54 19.00
N ILE A 108 -12.53 -5.23 18.79
CA ILE A 108 -11.35 -4.43 19.11
C ILE A 108 -11.44 -4.01 20.58
N PRO A 109 -10.50 -4.45 21.44
CA PRO A 109 -10.50 -4.04 22.84
C PRO A 109 -10.36 -2.53 22.97
N ALA A 110 -10.92 -1.96 24.05
CA ALA A 110 -10.88 -0.52 24.31
C ALA A 110 -9.44 0.00 24.40
N GLU A 111 -9.27 1.31 24.21
CA GLU A 111 -7.96 1.95 24.40
C GLU A 111 -7.49 1.78 25.86
N GLY A 112 -6.20 1.44 26.04
CA GLY A 112 -5.61 1.18 27.35
C GLY A 112 -5.87 -0.23 27.92
N ASP A 113 -6.58 -1.10 27.20
CA ASP A 113 -6.74 -2.50 27.58
C ASP A 113 -5.37 -3.22 27.62
N PRO A 114 -4.98 -3.85 28.75
CA PRO A 114 -3.66 -4.47 28.90
C PRO A 114 -3.54 -5.85 28.23
N SER A 115 -4.61 -6.37 27.60
CA SER A 115 -4.63 -7.68 26.97
C SER A 115 -3.64 -7.80 25.81
N GLU A 116 -3.13 -9.02 25.61
CA GLU A 116 -2.33 -9.33 24.42
C GLU A 116 -3.10 -9.04 23.13
N SER A 117 -4.39 -9.36 23.08
CA SER A 117 -5.26 -9.06 21.92
C SER A 117 -5.20 -7.59 21.52
N ARG A 118 -5.22 -6.67 22.49
CA ARG A 118 -5.11 -5.23 22.22
C ARG A 118 -3.79 -4.89 21.52
N LYS A 119 -2.66 -5.45 22.00
CA LYS A 119 -1.34 -5.23 21.40
C LYS A 119 -1.29 -5.68 19.94
N TYR A 120 -1.93 -6.80 19.59
CA TYR A 120 -1.97 -7.28 18.20
C TYR A 120 -2.87 -6.42 17.31
N TRP A 121 -3.99 -5.92 17.82
CA TRP A 121 -4.78 -4.92 17.11
C TRP A 121 -3.96 -3.65 16.84
N GLU A 122 -3.24 -3.13 17.84
CA GLU A 122 -2.36 -1.95 17.68
C GLU A 122 -1.25 -2.18 16.63
N LYS A 123 -0.58 -3.33 16.67
CA LYS A 123 0.40 -3.70 15.63
C LYS A 123 -0.24 -3.76 14.24
N PHE A 124 -1.43 -4.32 14.12
CA PHE A 124 -2.16 -4.36 12.85
C PHE A 124 -2.55 -2.96 12.37
N PHE A 125 -3.01 -2.07 13.26
CA PHE A 125 -3.28 -0.67 12.93
C PHE A 125 -2.03 0.06 12.43
N SER A 126 -0.89 -0.10 13.11
CA SER A 126 0.37 0.50 12.68
C SER A 126 0.81 0.00 11.31
N LEU A 127 0.61 -1.29 11.02
CA LEU A 127 0.88 -1.86 9.70
C LEU A 127 -0.04 -1.24 8.63
N VAL A 128 -1.34 -1.12 8.89
CA VAL A 128 -2.31 -0.48 7.98
C VAL A 128 -1.94 0.98 7.71
N ASP A 129 -1.56 1.73 8.75
CA ASP A 129 -1.09 3.11 8.59
C ASP A 129 0.20 3.20 7.76
N ARG A 130 1.15 2.29 7.98
CA ARG A 130 2.37 2.20 7.18
C ARG A 130 2.06 1.95 5.71
N ILE A 131 1.13 1.05 5.38
CA ILE A 131 0.71 0.78 4.01
C ILE A 131 0.04 2.02 3.41
N ASN A 132 -0.81 2.71 4.17
CA ASN A 132 -1.44 3.96 3.76
C ASN A 132 -0.42 5.05 3.38
N GLN A 133 0.62 5.23 4.20
CA GLN A 133 1.72 6.14 3.90
C GLN A 133 2.43 5.76 2.59
N LEU A 134 2.72 4.47 2.39
CA LEU A 134 3.35 3.97 1.16
C LEU A 134 2.45 4.17 -0.07
N VAL A 135 1.15 3.90 0.04
CA VAL A 135 0.19 4.15 -1.05
C VAL A 135 0.12 5.64 -1.39
N ALA A 136 0.07 6.52 -0.40
CA ALA A 136 0.08 7.97 -0.60
C ALA A 136 1.36 8.43 -1.31
N LEU A 137 2.53 7.98 -0.82
CA LEU A 137 3.83 8.26 -1.43
C LEU A 137 3.91 7.76 -2.88
N GLY A 138 3.45 6.53 -3.14
CA GLY A 138 3.47 5.92 -4.46
C GLY A 138 2.50 6.55 -5.46
N ARG A 139 1.48 7.26 -5.00
CA ARG A 139 0.57 8.05 -5.86
C ARG A 139 1.06 9.47 -6.13
N GLY A 140 2.20 9.87 -5.57
CA GLY A 140 2.66 11.26 -5.64
C GLY A 140 1.71 12.26 -4.96
N VAL A 141 0.77 11.75 -4.14
CA VAL A 141 -0.09 12.56 -3.30
C VAL A 141 0.78 12.95 -2.10
N LYS A 142 1.06 14.26 -1.93
CA LYS A 142 1.51 14.75 -0.62
C LYS A 142 0.55 14.17 0.40
N GLU A 143 1.08 13.34 1.30
CA GLU A 143 0.41 12.55 2.35
C GLU A 143 -1.11 12.76 2.46
N LEU A 144 -1.89 11.68 2.62
CA LEU A 144 -3.27 11.79 3.11
C LEU A 144 -3.29 12.31 4.56
N SER A 145 -2.79 13.53 4.79
CA SER A 145 -2.82 14.27 6.02
C SER A 145 -4.22 14.80 6.21
N GLY A 146 -4.83 14.47 7.34
CA GLY A 146 -6.11 15.03 7.80
C GLY A 146 -7.29 14.08 7.61
N PRO A 147 -7.98 14.07 6.46
CA PRO A 147 -9.33 13.48 6.36
C PRO A 147 -9.41 11.97 6.57
N ALA A 148 -8.49 11.19 5.99
CA ALA A 148 -8.49 9.72 6.13
C ALA A 148 -8.10 9.29 7.55
N MET A 149 -7.08 9.94 8.14
CA MET A 149 -6.68 9.72 9.54
C MET A 149 -7.77 10.14 10.53
N HIS A 150 -8.48 11.24 10.25
CA HIS A 150 -9.64 11.66 11.05
C HIS A 150 -10.82 10.68 10.93
N ALA A 151 -11.07 10.13 9.74
CA ALA A 151 -12.09 9.11 9.56
C ALA A 151 -11.73 7.83 10.34
N ILE A 152 -10.46 7.40 10.28
CA ILE A 152 -9.98 6.26 11.06
C ILE A 152 -10.07 6.54 12.57
N SER A 153 -9.65 7.73 13.05
CA SER A 153 -9.74 8.08 14.47
C SER A 153 -11.19 8.15 14.97
N HIS A 154 -12.10 8.69 14.17
CA HIS A 154 -13.52 8.80 14.51
C HIS A 154 -14.24 7.44 14.45
N ILE A 155 -13.83 6.54 13.56
CA ILE A 155 -14.35 5.16 13.51
C ILE A 155 -13.84 4.34 14.71
N LEU A 156 -12.63 4.65 15.21
CA LEU A 156 -12.00 3.96 16.34
C LEU A 156 -12.31 4.57 17.71
N GLY A 157 -13.19 5.57 17.79
CA GLY A 157 -13.69 6.10 19.06
C GLY A 157 -12.63 6.85 19.89
N LYS A 158 -11.79 7.66 19.24
CA LYS A 158 -11.17 8.82 19.90
C LYS A 158 -12.01 10.06 19.68
#